data_AF-A0A2T0N2I5-F1
#
_entry.id   AF-A0A2T0N2I5-F1
#
_cell.length_a   1.000
_cell.length_b   1.000
_cell.length_c   1.000
_cell.angle_alpha   90.00
_cell.angle_beta   90.00
_cell.angle_gamma   90.00
#
_symmetry.space_group_name_H-M   'P 1'
#
loop_
_entity.id
_entity.type
_entity.pdbx_description
1 polymer ?
#
loop_
_entity_poly.entity_id
_entity_poly.type
_entity_poly.pdbx_seq_one_letter_code
_entity_poly.pdbx_strand_id
1 'polypeptide(L)'
;MPSTAPQEAPLPEDVALIQRRRTDRGLESPLSISRCAEMLRTYTSQPFSDRTWSSYEQGKRPIPDREYVLMALVVGATPEEVAAAGRDRASELLRGELDRRSSPAGARAAERIEAAIAQIEGLPFSEETKAEMIEVLMQQVDALLDLHTKQIDIMRQERP
;
A
#
# COMPACT_ATOMS: atom_id res chain seq x y z
N MET A 1 -28.44 8.92 -36.75
CA MET A 1 -27.79 9.75 -35.71
C MET A 1 -26.94 8.81 -34.87
N PRO A 2 -25.61 8.77 -35.02
CA PRO A 2 -24.78 8.02 -34.08
C PRO A 2 -24.81 8.75 -32.74
N SER A 3 -25.29 8.07 -31.68
CA SER A 3 -25.15 8.52 -30.30
C SER A 3 -23.67 8.54 -29.95
N THR A 4 -23.08 9.73 -29.87
CA THR A 4 -21.80 9.95 -29.21
C THR A 4 -22.01 9.66 -27.73
N ALA A 5 -21.58 8.47 -27.27
CA ALA A 5 -21.46 8.18 -25.86
C ALA A 5 -20.57 9.28 -25.23
N PRO A 6 -20.90 9.79 -24.03
CA PRO A 6 -20.07 10.77 -23.37
C PRO A 6 -18.68 10.15 -23.17
N GLN A 7 -17.67 10.77 -23.77
CA GLN A 7 -16.26 10.46 -23.51
C GLN A 7 -16.04 10.72 -22.01
N GLU A 8 -15.91 9.66 -21.21
CA GLU A 8 -15.52 9.78 -19.81
C GLU A 8 -14.19 10.54 -19.79
N ALA A 9 -14.19 11.72 -19.16
CA ALA A 9 -12.98 12.49 -18.98
C ALA A 9 -11.95 11.62 -18.24
N PRO A 10 -10.68 11.59 -18.68
CA PRO A 10 -9.66 10.82 -17.99
C PRO A 10 -9.59 11.28 -16.53
N LEU A 11 -9.57 10.31 -15.61
CA LEU A 11 -9.46 10.58 -14.18
C LEU A 11 -8.17 11.36 -13.89
N PRO A 12 -8.19 12.29 -12.92
CA PRO A 12 -6.96 12.92 -12.43
C PRO A 12 -5.89 11.88 -12.06
N GLU A 13 -4.62 12.16 -12.34
CA GLU A 13 -3.53 11.17 -12.21
C GLU A 13 -3.36 10.62 -10.79
N ASP A 14 -3.61 11.45 -9.79
CA ASP A 14 -3.58 11.10 -8.37
C ASP A 14 -4.70 10.11 -8.00
N VAL A 15 -5.90 10.33 -8.52
CA VAL A 15 -7.04 9.41 -8.37
C VAL A 15 -6.76 8.09 -9.10
N ALA A 16 -6.23 8.18 -10.32
CA ALA A 16 -5.85 7.02 -11.12
C ALA A 16 -4.74 6.19 -10.46
N LEU A 17 -3.80 6.81 -9.74
CA LEU A 17 -2.79 6.11 -8.96
C LEU A 17 -3.43 5.25 -7.86
N ILE A 18 -4.32 5.84 -7.05
CA ILE A 18 -4.99 5.11 -5.96
C ILE A 18 -5.83 3.96 -6.51
N GLN A 19 -6.62 4.23 -7.55
CA GLN A 19 -7.44 3.20 -8.18
C GLN A 19 -6.58 2.07 -8.73
N ARG A 20 -5.54 2.40 -9.49
CA ARG A 20 -4.61 1.43 -10.06
C ARG A 20 -3.94 0.60 -8.97
N ARG A 21 -3.39 1.20 -7.92
CA ARG A 21 -2.74 0.47 -6.82
C ARG A 21 -3.73 -0.42 -6.05
N ARG A 22 -4.99 -0.01 -5.92
CA ARG A 22 -6.05 -0.84 -5.32
C ARG A 22 -6.41 -2.05 -6.19
N THR A 23 -6.43 -1.87 -7.51
CA THR A 23 -6.87 -2.90 -8.47
C THR A 23 -5.74 -3.74 -9.05
N ASP A 24 -4.50 -3.26 -8.96
CA ASP A 24 -3.37 -3.75 -9.73
C ASP A 24 -2.12 -3.86 -8.82
N ARG A 25 -1.70 -5.11 -8.59
CA ARG A 25 -0.46 -5.64 -7.97
C ARG A 25 -0.58 -6.33 -6.59
N GLY A 26 -0.12 -7.59 -6.57
CA GLY A 26 0.51 -8.23 -5.41
C GLY A 26 -0.41 -8.83 -4.35
N LEU A 27 -1.71 -8.63 -4.45
CA LEU A 27 -2.71 -9.24 -3.56
C LEU A 27 -3.39 -10.39 -4.31
N GLU A 28 -3.66 -11.51 -3.62
CA GLU A 28 -4.39 -12.66 -4.20
C GLU A 28 -5.73 -12.26 -4.84
N SER A 29 -6.26 -11.07 -4.52
CA SER A 29 -7.41 -10.45 -5.18
C SER A 29 -7.38 -8.91 -5.04
N PRO A 30 -8.00 -8.16 -5.97
CA PRO A 30 -8.18 -6.71 -5.86
C PRO A 30 -8.78 -6.30 -4.51
N LEU A 31 -8.29 -5.22 -3.91
CA LEU A 31 -8.88 -4.72 -2.67
C LEU A 31 -10.27 -4.13 -2.95
N SER A 32 -11.28 -4.66 -2.28
CA SER A 32 -12.59 -4.03 -2.26
C SER A 32 -12.52 -2.69 -1.53
N ILE A 33 -13.35 -1.74 -1.94
CA ILE A 33 -13.45 -0.43 -1.28
C ILE A 33 -13.78 -0.60 0.22
N SER A 34 -14.65 -1.56 0.56
CA SER A 34 -15.01 -1.87 1.94
C SER A 34 -13.80 -2.34 2.75
N ARG A 35 -12.91 -3.16 2.15
CA ARG A 35 -11.68 -3.59 2.81
C ARG A 35 -10.71 -2.42 2.99
N CYS A 36 -10.57 -1.54 2.00
CA CYS A 36 -9.77 -0.32 2.14
C CYS A 36 -10.29 0.59 3.27
N ALA A 37 -11.61 0.81 3.33
CA ALA A 37 -12.25 1.62 4.37
C ALA A 37 -12.11 0.99 5.77
N GLU A 38 -12.11 -0.34 5.87
CA GLU A 38 -11.80 -1.07 7.10
C GLU A 38 -10.33 -0.86 7.51
N MET A 39 -9.39 -1.04 6.57
CA MET A 39 -7.95 -0.84 6.81
C MET A 39 -7.64 0.59 7.25
N LEU A 40 -8.34 1.58 6.70
CA LEU A 40 -8.22 2.99 7.12
C LEU A 40 -8.48 3.21 8.62
N ARG A 41 -9.33 2.39 9.24
CA ARG A 41 -9.61 2.49 10.69
C ARG A 41 -8.39 2.20 11.54
N THR A 42 -7.39 1.50 10.99
CA THR A 42 -6.10 1.28 11.67
C THR A 42 -5.23 2.55 11.69
N TYR A 43 -5.54 3.53 10.83
CA TYR A 43 -4.74 4.73 10.61
C TYR A 43 -5.42 6.01 11.12
N THR A 44 -6.74 6.00 11.27
CA THR A 44 -7.51 7.15 11.77
C THR A 44 -8.68 6.71 12.64
N SER A 45 -8.94 7.47 13.70
CA SER A 45 -10.15 7.33 14.52
C SER A 45 -11.37 7.98 13.89
N GLN A 46 -11.19 8.74 12.81
CA GLN A 46 -12.30 9.34 12.08
C GLN A 46 -12.94 8.30 11.15
N PRO A 47 -14.28 8.20 11.13
CA PRO A 47 -14.96 7.28 10.24
C PRO A 47 -14.72 7.67 8.78
N PHE A 48 -14.05 6.79 8.04
CA PHE A 48 -13.92 6.89 6.60
C PHE A 48 -14.89 5.89 5.95
N SER A 49 -15.84 6.37 5.16
CA SER A 49 -16.90 5.52 4.59
C SER A 49 -16.55 5.04 3.18
N ASP A 50 -17.06 3.87 2.81
CA ASP A 50 -16.99 3.33 1.44
C ASP A 50 -17.51 4.32 0.40
N ARG A 51 -18.56 5.08 0.76
CA ARG A 51 -19.13 6.13 -0.09
C ARG A 51 -18.17 7.28 -0.30
N THR A 52 -17.42 7.67 0.73
CA THR A 52 -16.39 8.70 0.65
C THR A 52 -15.27 8.25 -0.28
N TRP A 53 -14.75 7.03 -0.07
CA TRP A 53 -13.72 6.43 -0.92
C TRP A 53 -14.17 6.37 -2.40
N SER A 54 -15.36 5.84 -2.64
CA SER A 54 -15.92 5.73 -3.99
C SER A 54 -16.12 7.09 -4.67
N SER A 55 -16.51 8.12 -3.91
CA SER A 55 -16.66 9.48 -4.44
C SER A 55 -15.32 10.08 -4.87
N TYR A 56 -14.24 9.73 -4.18
CA TYR A 56 -12.89 10.12 -4.53
C TYR A 56 -12.36 9.37 -5.75
N GLU A 57 -12.48 8.04 -5.79
CA GLU A 57 -12.03 7.24 -6.95
C GLU A 57 -12.77 7.57 -8.24
N GLN A 58 -14.02 8.02 -8.15
CA GLN A 58 -14.81 8.44 -9.31
C GLN A 58 -14.57 9.90 -9.71
N GLY A 59 -13.66 10.61 -9.05
CA GLY A 59 -13.41 12.03 -9.30
C GLY A 59 -14.61 12.95 -9.00
N LYS A 60 -15.65 12.46 -8.30
CA LYS A 60 -16.86 13.24 -7.97
C LYS A 60 -16.57 14.35 -6.96
N ARG A 61 -15.48 14.22 -6.21
CA ARG A 61 -15.01 15.21 -5.25
C ARG A 61 -13.48 15.21 -5.23
N PRO A 62 -12.82 16.38 -5.12
CA PRO A 62 -11.38 16.44 -4.92
C PRO A 62 -10.99 15.82 -3.56
N ILE A 63 -9.89 15.08 -3.56
CA ILE A 63 -9.34 14.42 -2.36
C ILE A 63 -8.49 15.44 -1.59
N PRO A 64 -8.78 15.73 -0.31
CA PRO A 64 -7.88 16.50 0.56
C PRO A 64 -6.56 15.74 0.82
N ASP A 65 -5.43 16.44 0.93
CA ASP A 65 -4.11 15.80 1.08
C ASP A 65 -4.03 14.81 2.25
N ARG A 66 -4.65 15.13 3.39
CA ARG A 66 -4.67 14.23 4.54
C ARG A 66 -5.40 12.91 4.23
N GLU A 67 -6.52 12.98 3.53
CA GLU A 67 -7.29 11.79 3.15
C GLU A 67 -6.59 11.02 2.03
N TYR A 68 -5.95 11.73 1.11
CA TYR A 68 -5.12 11.15 0.07
C TYR A 68 -3.95 10.35 0.66
N VAL A 69 -3.22 10.89 1.64
CA VAL A 69 -2.13 10.18 2.33
C VAL A 69 -2.63 8.89 2.98
N LEU A 70 -3.79 8.94 3.62
CA LEU A 70 -4.37 7.75 4.23
C LEU A 70 -4.77 6.70 3.18
N MET A 71 -5.37 7.11 2.07
CA MET A 71 -5.68 6.21 0.95
C MET A 71 -4.40 5.62 0.34
N ALA A 72 -3.36 6.43 0.14
CA ALA A 72 -2.05 6.03 -0.38
C ALA A 72 -1.38 4.97 0.52
N LEU A 73 -1.43 5.13 1.84
CA LEU A 73 -0.94 4.12 2.79
C LEU A 73 -1.66 2.78 2.66
N VAL A 74 -2.98 2.81 2.52
CA VAL A 74 -3.81 1.59 2.43
C VAL A 74 -3.51 0.81 1.16
N VAL A 75 -3.33 1.52 0.04
CA VAL A 75 -3.04 0.88 -1.26
C VAL A 75 -1.53 0.66 -1.48
N GLY A 76 -0.69 0.98 -0.50
CA GLY A 76 0.76 0.78 -0.57
C GLY A 76 1.46 1.63 -1.63
N ALA A 77 0.96 2.84 -1.92
CA ALA A 77 1.63 3.77 -2.81
C ALA A 77 2.88 4.37 -2.13
N THR A 78 3.95 4.61 -2.90
CA THR A 78 5.17 5.24 -2.37
C THR A 78 5.13 6.77 -2.47
N PRO A 79 5.91 7.50 -1.65
CA PRO A 79 6.03 8.95 -1.78
C PRO A 79 6.40 9.42 -3.19
N GLU A 80 7.23 8.66 -3.90
CA GLU A 80 7.71 8.97 -5.24
C GLU A 80 6.58 8.87 -6.26
N GLU A 81 5.72 7.85 -6.15
CA GLU A 81 4.54 7.73 -7.00
C GLU A 81 3.54 8.86 -6.75
N VAL A 82 3.37 9.24 -5.49
CA VAL A 82 2.50 10.35 -5.10
C VAL A 82 3.01 11.69 -5.65
N ALA A 83 4.32 11.92 -5.62
CA ALA A 83 4.94 13.10 -6.23
C ALA A 83 4.78 13.07 -7.76
N ALA A 84 5.01 11.94 -8.40
CA ALA A 84 4.84 11.76 -9.83
C ALA A 84 3.40 12.02 -10.30
N ALA A 85 2.41 11.77 -9.44
CA ALA A 85 1.00 12.11 -9.69
C ALA A 85 0.64 13.59 -9.41
N GLY A 86 1.64 14.46 -9.21
CA GLY A 86 1.45 15.90 -9.04
C GLY A 86 1.07 16.34 -7.61
N ARG A 87 1.29 15.49 -6.60
CA ARG A 87 0.92 15.77 -5.20
C ARG A 87 2.13 15.87 -4.27
N ASP A 88 3.01 16.84 -4.52
CA ASP A 88 4.25 17.05 -3.75
C ASP A 88 4.00 17.16 -2.24
N ARG A 89 2.99 17.93 -1.82
CA ARG A 89 2.68 18.10 -0.40
C ARG A 89 2.21 16.79 0.26
N ALA A 90 1.41 15.99 -0.45
CA ALA A 90 0.96 14.69 0.06
C ALA A 90 2.12 13.68 0.10
N SER A 91 3.08 13.77 -0.84
CA SER A 91 4.29 12.95 -0.85
C SER A 91 5.12 13.17 0.42
N GLU A 92 5.36 14.44 0.80
CA GLU A 92 6.06 14.78 2.04
C GLU A 92 5.35 14.25 3.28
N LEU A 93 4.03 14.42 3.35
CA LEU A 93 3.23 13.93 4.46
C LEU A 93 3.25 12.40 4.55
N LEU A 94 3.18 11.71 3.41
CA LEU A 94 3.26 10.26 3.34
C LEU A 94 4.62 9.76 3.84
N ARG A 95 5.72 10.39 3.40
CA ARG A 95 7.07 10.06 3.89
C ARG A 95 7.16 10.19 5.40
N GLY A 96 6.72 11.32 5.97
CA GLY A 96 6.75 11.52 7.42
C GLY A 96 5.87 10.54 8.20
N GLU A 97 4.76 10.07 7.61
CA GLU A 97 3.90 9.06 8.22
C GLU A 97 4.53 7.66 8.18
N LEU A 98 5.17 7.29 7.06
CA LEU A 98 5.94 6.04 6.92
C LEU A 98 7.15 6.03 7.87
N ASP A 99 7.87 7.13 7.98
CA ASP A 99 9.01 7.27 8.91
C ASP A 99 8.56 7.10 10.36
N ARG A 100 7.43 7.71 10.76
CA ARG A 100 6.88 7.55 12.11
C ARG A 100 6.51 6.11 12.44
N ARG A 101 6.08 5.35 11.42
CA ARG A 101 5.61 3.96 11.56
C ARG A 101 6.73 2.94 11.43
N SER A 102 7.84 3.33 10.83
CA SER A 102 9.06 2.56 10.82
C SER A 102 9.57 2.45 12.24
N SER A 103 9.15 1.39 12.94
CA SER A 103 9.74 1.09 14.23
C SER A 103 11.24 0.77 14.02
N PRO A 104 12.12 1.09 14.97
CA PRO A 104 13.52 0.68 14.89
C PRO A 104 13.69 -0.84 14.71
N ALA A 105 12.71 -1.63 15.16
CA ALA A 105 12.69 -3.08 14.93
C ALA A 105 12.34 -3.45 13.48
N GLY A 106 11.39 -2.74 12.87
CA GLY A 106 11.01 -2.91 11.46
C GLY A 106 12.11 -2.46 10.50
N ALA A 107 12.77 -1.34 10.80
CA ALA A 107 13.93 -0.87 10.05
C ALA A 107 15.09 -1.89 10.10
N ARG A 108 15.41 -2.43 11.28
CA ARG A 108 16.42 -3.50 11.42
C ARG A 108 16.02 -4.78 10.69
N ALA A 109 14.73 -5.11 10.62
CA ALA A 109 14.27 -6.28 9.88
C ALA A 109 14.47 -6.07 8.37
N ALA A 110 14.13 -4.89 7.85
CA ALA A 110 14.39 -4.52 6.46
C ALA A 110 15.89 -4.55 6.13
N GLU A 111 16.73 -3.93 6.95
CA GLU A 111 18.20 -3.97 6.80
C GLU A 111 18.75 -5.41 6.78
N ARG A 112 18.19 -6.31 7.61
CA ARG A 112 18.59 -7.73 7.63
C ARG A 112 18.17 -8.47 6.37
N ILE A 113 17.01 -8.15 5.80
CA ILE A 113 16.53 -8.74 4.54
C ILE A 113 17.41 -8.25 3.39
N GLU A 114 17.69 -6.95 3.31
CA GLU A 114 18.59 -6.38 2.30
C GLU A 114 19.99 -6.99 2.38
N ALA A 115 20.55 -7.12 3.59
CA ALA A 115 21.83 -7.78 3.79
C ALA A 115 21.82 -9.26 3.40
N ALA A 116 20.71 -9.97 3.59
CA ALA A 116 20.56 -11.36 3.16
C ALA A 116 20.49 -11.49 1.63
N ILE A 117 19.76 -10.59 0.96
CA ILE A 117 19.69 -10.53 -0.51
C ILE A 117 21.08 -10.25 -1.10
N ALA A 118 21.79 -9.23 -0.58
CA ALA A 118 23.14 -8.91 -1.03
C ALA A 118 24.13 -10.09 -0.82
N GLN A 119 23.96 -10.86 0.25
CA GLN A 119 24.74 -12.09 0.45
C GLN A 119 24.43 -13.15 -0.62
N ILE A 120 23.15 -13.37 -0.95
CA ILE A 120 22.73 -14.31 -1.99
C ILE A 120 23.29 -13.91 -3.36
N GLU A 121 23.23 -12.62 -3.69
CA GLU A 121 23.79 -12.08 -4.93
C GLU A 121 25.30 -12.33 -5.06
N GLY A 122 26.02 -12.33 -3.93
CA GLY A 122 27.45 -12.63 -3.84
C GLY A 122 27.83 -14.12 -3.90
N LEU A 123 26.87 -15.04 -3.89
CA LEU A 123 27.15 -16.48 -3.94
C LEU A 123 27.53 -16.93 -5.35
N PRO A 124 28.41 -17.95 -5.50
CA PRO A 124 28.83 -18.49 -6.79
C PRO A 124 27.78 -19.45 -7.38
N PHE A 125 26.51 -19.06 -7.35
CA PHE A 125 25.39 -19.78 -7.97
C PHE A 125 24.94 -19.10 -9.26
N SER A 126 24.13 -19.79 -10.06
CA SER A 126 23.49 -19.18 -11.23
C SER A 126 22.46 -18.14 -10.79
N GLU A 127 22.16 -17.17 -11.66
CA GLU A 127 21.15 -16.14 -11.40
C GLU A 127 19.76 -16.73 -11.17
N GLU A 128 19.43 -17.85 -11.82
CA GLU A 128 18.18 -18.59 -11.61
C GLU A 128 18.09 -19.15 -10.17
N THR A 129 19.16 -19.80 -9.68
CA THR A 129 19.20 -20.31 -8.31
C THR A 129 19.18 -19.18 -7.28
N LYS A 130 19.83 -18.03 -7.56
CA LYS A 130 19.75 -16.85 -6.68
C LYS A 130 18.34 -16.30 -6.61
N ALA A 131 17.62 -16.24 -7.74
CA ALA A 131 16.23 -15.80 -7.79
C ALA A 131 15.32 -16.72 -6.96
N GLU A 132 15.47 -18.05 -7.08
CA GLU A 132 14.75 -19.02 -6.24
C GLU A 132 15.04 -18.83 -4.75
N MET A 133 16.31 -18.60 -4.38
CA MET A 133 16.69 -18.36 -2.99
C MET A 133 16.09 -17.08 -2.42
N ILE A 134 16.04 -16.00 -3.22
CA ILE A 134 15.38 -14.75 -2.85
C ILE A 134 13.87 -14.98 -2.71
N GLU A 135 13.25 -15.74 -3.60
CA GLU A 135 11.82 -16.06 -3.52
C GLU A 135 11.48 -16.81 -2.23
N VAL A 136 12.27 -17.83 -1.87
CA VAL A 136 12.09 -18.57 -0.61
C VAL A 136 12.27 -17.64 0.61
N LEU A 137 13.26 -16.75 0.58
CA LEU A 137 13.46 -15.77 1.65
C LEU A 137 12.23 -14.86 1.82
N MET A 138 11.66 -14.37 0.72
CA MET A 138 10.47 -13.52 0.74
C MET A 138 9.24 -14.28 1.28
N GLN A 139 9.02 -15.52 0.84
CA GLN A 139 7.93 -16.36 1.36
C GLN A 139 8.04 -16.59 2.87
N GLN A 140 9.25 -16.75 3.41
CA GLN A 140 9.47 -16.89 4.85
C GLN A 140 9.16 -15.60 5.61
N VAL A 141 9.52 -14.44 5.05
CA VAL A 141 9.19 -13.13 5.64
C VAL A 141 7.67 -12.93 5.66
N ASP A 142 6.99 -13.23 4.56
CA ASP A 142 5.53 -13.11 4.46
C ASP A 142 4.82 -14.00 5.49
N ALA A 143 5.26 -15.25 5.63
CA ALA A 143 4.71 -16.17 6.63
C ALA A 143 4.88 -15.66 8.08
N LEU A 144 6.01 -14.99 8.38
CA LEU A 144 6.27 -14.40 9.69
C LEU A 144 5.40 -13.17 9.94
N LEU A 145 5.20 -12.33 8.93
CA LEU A 145 4.33 -11.15 9.01
C LEU A 145 2.87 -11.54 9.19
N ASP A 146 2.42 -12.59 8.50
CA ASP A 146 1.07 -13.17 8.66
C ASP A 146 0.86 -13.72 10.06
N LEU A 147 1.84 -14.45 10.60
CA LEU A 147 1.79 -14.98 11.96
C LEU A 147 1.69 -13.84 12.99
N HIS A 148 2.47 -12.78 12.82
CA HIS A 148 2.46 -11.64 13.71
C HIS A 148 1.13 -10.86 13.64
N THR A 149 0.54 -10.75 12.44
CA THR A 149 -0.78 -10.14 12.23
C THR A 149 -1.86 -10.93 12.96
N LYS A 150 -1.86 -12.26 12.83
CA LYS A 150 -2.78 -13.15 13.55
C LYS A 150 -2.64 -13.02 15.07
N GLN A 151 -1.42 -12.91 15.59
CA GLN A 151 -1.17 -12.71 17.02
C GLN A 151 -1.73 -11.38 17.53
N ILE A 152 -1.56 -10.29 16.77
CA ILE A 152 -2.13 -8.98 17.11
C ILE A 152 -3.67 -9.04 17.12
N ASP A 153 -4.28 -9.71 16.14
CA ASP A 153 -5.73 -9.83 16.05
C ASP A 153 -6.30 -10.64 17.23
N ILE A 154 -5.65 -11.73 17.63
CA ILE A 154 -6.01 -12.51 18.83
C ILE A 154 -5.92 -11.61 20.08
N MET A 155 -4.81 -10.89 20.26
CA MET A 155 -4.61 -9.99 21.41
C MET A 155 -5.63 -8.82 21.45
N ARG A 156 -6.18 -8.42 20.30
CA ARG A 156 -7.23 -7.38 20.22
C ARG A 156 -8.62 -7.93 20.52
N GLN A 157 -8.90 -9.18 20.17
CA GLN A 157 -10.18 -9.83 20.47
C GLN A 157 -10.31 -10.23 21.95
N GLU A 158 -9.20 -10.42 22.66
CA GLU A 158 -9.17 -10.78 24.09
C GLU A 158 -9.24 -9.59 25.06
N ARG A 159 -9.32 -8.34 24.58
CA ARG A 159 -9.52 -7.17 25.45
C ARG A 159 -11.03 -6.95 25.71
N PRO A 160 -11.53 -7.18 26.94
CA PRO A 160 -12.94 -6.97 27.31
C PRO A 160 -13.34 -5.49 27.36
#